data_AF-A0A1I6WCT6-F1
#
_entry.id   AF-A0A1I6WCT6-F1
#
_cell.length_a   1.000
_cell.length_b   1.000
_cell.length_c   1.000
_cell.angle_alpha   90.00
_cell.angle_beta   90.00
_cell.angle_gamma   90.00
#
_symmetry.space_group_name_H-M   'P 1'
#
loop_
_entity.id
_entity.type
_entity.pdbx_description
1 polymer ?
#
loop_
_entity_poly.entity_id
_entity_poly.type
_entity_poly.pdbx_seq_one_letter_code
_entity_poly.pdbx_strand_id
1 'polypeptide(L)'
;MLFHPSYKVRTAAIIVLSTQPSFIRSSDILLCLTDNSPNVRMRGIYALNLCPNFWEELSQIVSILINDEHTDIRYNACQLAAKIGNKQFIKPLIDGLEKDVRHKRIGIVGKRHLALEKITGYEIRRKLEWQEGKDPYSNRSIDALLKIATKWKSFFN
;
A
#
# COMPACT_ATOMS: atom_id res chain seq x y z
N MET A 1 -23.31 6.04 -12.69
CA MET A 1 -23.40 5.51 -11.31
C MET A 1 -22.19 5.85 -10.44
N LEU A 2 -20.98 5.96 -10.99
CA LEU A 2 -19.78 6.32 -10.21
C LEU A 2 -19.80 7.75 -9.62
N PHE A 3 -20.71 8.62 -10.04
CA PHE A 3 -20.91 9.97 -9.47
C PHE A 3 -22.06 10.04 -8.45
N HIS A 4 -22.64 8.90 -8.08
CA HIS A 4 -23.80 8.87 -7.19
C HIS A 4 -23.44 9.36 -5.76
N PRO A 5 -24.29 10.12 -5.06
CA PRO A 5 -23.98 10.67 -3.74
C PRO A 5 -23.67 9.59 -2.68
N SER A 6 -24.39 8.47 -2.71
CA SER A 6 -24.13 7.34 -1.82
C SER A 6 -22.87 6.57 -2.21
N TYR A 7 -21.90 6.49 -1.30
CA TYR A 7 -20.69 5.69 -1.51
C TYR A 7 -21.00 4.22 -1.76
N LYS A 8 -22.07 3.67 -1.16
CA LYS A 8 -22.48 2.27 -1.37
C LYS A 8 -22.81 2.00 -2.83
N VAL A 9 -23.47 2.93 -3.49
CA VAL A 9 -23.81 2.83 -4.92
C VAL A 9 -22.57 2.94 -5.78
N ARG A 10 -21.64 3.87 -5.45
CA ARG A 10 -20.36 3.97 -6.16
C ARG A 10 -19.52 2.70 -6.01
N THR A 11 -19.43 2.16 -4.80
CA THR A 11 -18.78 0.88 -4.49
C THR A 11 -19.38 -0.27 -5.30
N ALA A 12 -20.71 -0.39 -5.34
CA ALA A 12 -21.38 -1.42 -6.14
C ALA A 12 -21.11 -1.24 -7.65
N ALA A 13 -21.17 -0.01 -8.15
CA ALA A 13 -20.93 0.28 -9.55
C ALA A 13 -19.52 -0.16 -10.01
N ILE A 14 -18.47 0.18 -9.25
CA ILE A 14 -17.12 -0.23 -9.61
C ILE A 14 -16.89 -1.74 -9.45
N ILE A 15 -17.55 -2.41 -8.49
CA ILE A 15 -17.52 -3.88 -8.38
C ILE A 15 -18.13 -4.51 -9.63
N VAL A 16 -19.31 -4.05 -10.06
CA VAL A 16 -19.98 -4.56 -11.27
C VAL A 16 -19.09 -4.35 -12.49
N LEU A 17 -18.52 -3.15 -12.67
CA LEU A 17 -17.59 -2.89 -13.76
C LEU A 17 -16.36 -3.81 -13.71
N SER A 18 -15.85 -4.11 -12.51
CA SER A 18 -14.70 -5.01 -12.31
C SER A 18 -14.96 -6.46 -12.70
N THR A 19 -16.22 -6.87 -12.87
CA THR A 19 -16.56 -8.19 -13.40
C THR A 19 -16.23 -8.33 -14.88
N GLN A 20 -16.14 -7.21 -15.62
CA GLN A 20 -15.79 -7.15 -17.02
C GLN A 20 -14.76 -6.02 -17.25
N PRO A 21 -13.48 -6.25 -16.92
CA PRO A 21 -12.43 -5.22 -16.95
C PRO A 21 -12.29 -4.48 -18.29
N SER A 22 -12.68 -5.09 -19.41
CA SER A 22 -12.67 -4.47 -20.74
C SER A 22 -13.54 -3.22 -20.87
N PHE A 23 -14.54 -3.04 -20.01
CA PHE A 23 -15.40 -1.86 -20.02
C PHE A 23 -14.91 -0.74 -19.09
N ILE A 24 -13.89 -1.01 -18.27
CA ILE A 24 -13.32 -0.03 -17.34
C ILE A 24 -12.39 0.91 -18.10
N ARG A 25 -12.59 2.22 -17.92
CA ARG A 25 -11.64 3.24 -18.36
C ARG A 25 -10.70 3.62 -17.23
N SER A 26 -9.52 4.14 -17.56
CA SER A 26 -8.59 4.66 -16.54
C SER A 26 -9.23 5.76 -15.68
N SER A 27 -10.04 6.63 -16.29
CA SER A 27 -10.79 7.69 -15.60
C SER A 27 -11.80 7.16 -14.57
N ASP A 28 -12.43 6.00 -14.82
CA ASP A 28 -13.36 5.37 -13.88
C ASP A 28 -12.61 4.89 -12.63
N ILE A 29 -11.42 4.32 -12.82
CA ILE A 29 -10.54 3.88 -11.71
C ILE A 29 -10.00 5.09 -10.97
N LEU A 30 -9.51 6.11 -11.68
CA LEU A 30 -8.99 7.35 -11.09
C LEU A 30 -10.02 7.98 -10.15
N LEU A 31 -11.26 8.11 -10.60
CA LEU A 31 -12.38 8.63 -9.80
C LEU A 31 -12.58 7.82 -8.51
N CYS A 32 -12.45 6.49 -8.58
CA CYS A 32 -12.59 5.65 -7.40
C CYS A 32 -11.40 5.78 -6.44
N LEU A 33 -10.17 5.87 -6.97
CA LEU A 33 -8.94 5.97 -6.17
C LEU A 33 -8.84 7.29 -5.40
N THR A 34 -9.47 8.36 -5.90
CA THR A 34 -9.49 9.70 -5.26
C THR A 34 -10.78 9.97 -4.48
N ASP A 35 -11.66 8.97 -4.31
CA ASP A 35 -12.94 9.13 -3.64
C ASP A 35 -12.79 9.42 -2.13
N ASN A 36 -13.69 10.23 -1.58
CA ASN A 36 -13.73 10.54 -0.15
C ASN A 36 -13.99 9.30 0.73
N SER A 37 -14.71 8.31 0.22
CA SER A 37 -15.00 7.08 0.95
C SER A 37 -13.85 6.07 0.81
N PRO A 38 -13.25 5.60 1.93
CA PRO A 38 -12.24 4.55 1.86
C PRO A 38 -12.76 3.26 1.23
N ASN A 39 -14.06 2.97 1.35
CA ASN A 39 -14.66 1.80 0.70
C ASN A 39 -14.60 1.90 -0.82
N VAL A 40 -14.80 3.09 -1.38
CA VAL A 40 -14.69 3.31 -2.83
C VAL A 40 -13.23 3.28 -3.27
N ARG A 41 -12.32 3.92 -2.51
CA ARG A 41 -10.86 3.84 -2.77
C ARG A 41 -10.35 2.41 -2.78
N MET A 42 -10.79 1.59 -1.83
CA MET A 42 -10.45 0.16 -1.77
C MET A 42 -10.87 -0.57 -3.04
N ARG A 43 -12.08 -0.30 -3.55
CA ARG A 43 -12.53 -0.89 -4.80
C ARG A 43 -11.81 -0.33 -6.02
N GLY A 44 -11.37 0.93 -5.99
CA GLY A 44 -10.47 1.48 -6.99
C GLY A 44 -9.15 0.72 -7.06
N ILE A 45 -8.53 0.42 -5.91
CA ILE A 45 -7.29 -0.38 -5.85
C ILE A 45 -7.54 -1.79 -6.41
N TYR A 46 -8.66 -2.40 -6.03
CA TYR A 46 -9.06 -3.71 -6.54
C TYR A 46 -9.23 -3.71 -8.07
N ALA A 47 -9.96 -2.73 -8.62
CA ALA A 47 -10.17 -2.59 -10.05
C ALA A 47 -8.85 -2.38 -10.81
N LEU A 48 -7.95 -1.53 -10.29
CA LEU A 48 -6.63 -1.32 -10.88
C LEU A 48 -5.77 -2.59 -10.88
N ASN A 49 -5.87 -3.40 -9.84
CA ASN A 49 -5.16 -4.68 -9.78
C ASN A 49 -5.62 -5.69 -10.85
N LEU A 50 -6.87 -5.56 -11.33
CA LEU A 50 -7.45 -6.34 -12.43
C LEU A 50 -7.18 -5.74 -13.82
N CYS A 51 -6.72 -4.48 -13.89
CA CYS A 51 -6.43 -3.78 -15.14
C CYS A 51 -4.95 -3.35 -15.22
N PRO A 52 -3.99 -4.28 -15.43
CA PRO A 52 -2.56 -3.97 -15.46
C PRO A 52 -2.15 -2.94 -16.53
N ASN A 53 -2.93 -2.84 -17.61
CA ASN A 53 -2.74 -1.86 -18.67
C ASN A 53 -2.83 -0.39 -18.19
N PHE A 54 -3.42 -0.13 -17.01
CA PHE A 54 -3.48 1.22 -16.42
C PHE A 54 -2.47 1.46 -15.31
N TRP A 55 -1.57 0.50 -15.03
CA TRP A 55 -0.62 0.65 -13.92
C TRP A 55 0.30 1.85 -14.11
N GLU A 56 0.89 2.03 -15.29
CA GLU A 56 1.81 3.13 -15.56
C GLU A 56 1.11 4.49 -15.35
N GLU A 57 -0.03 4.68 -16.01
CA GLU A 57 -0.85 5.90 -15.93
C GLU A 57 -1.25 6.26 -14.49
N LEU A 58 -1.67 5.27 -13.71
CA LEU A 58 -2.24 5.49 -12.36
C LEU A 58 -1.23 5.31 -11.23
N SER A 59 0.04 5.04 -11.53
CA SER A 59 1.07 4.82 -10.52
C SER A 59 1.26 6.05 -9.61
N GLN A 60 1.07 7.28 -10.13
CA GLN A 60 1.16 8.48 -9.29
C GLN A 60 0.10 8.49 -8.18
N ILE A 61 -1.12 8.05 -8.46
CA ILE A 61 -2.19 7.98 -7.47
C ILE A 61 -1.93 6.86 -6.46
N VAL A 62 -1.45 5.70 -6.92
CA VAL A 62 -1.03 4.61 -6.02
C VAL A 62 0.04 5.08 -5.04
N SER A 63 0.98 5.92 -5.50
CA SER A 63 2.03 6.53 -4.66
C SER A 63 1.46 7.31 -3.47
N ILE A 64 0.36 8.06 -3.70
CA ILE A 64 -0.34 8.81 -2.65
C ILE A 64 -1.03 7.83 -1.67
N LEU A 65 -1.71 6.81 -2.19
CA LEU A 65 -2.49 5.85 -1.38
C LEU A 65 -1.63 4.97 -0.46
N ILE A 66 -0.33 4.81 -0.74
CA ILE A 66 0.62 4.13 0.18
C ILE A 66 0.60 4.79 1.57
N ASN A 67 0.35 6.09 1.64
CA ASN A 67 0.28 6.87 2.88
C ASN A 67 -1.12 7.39 3.20
N ASP A 68 -2.17 6.74 2.67
CA ASP A 68 -3.58 7.05 2.95
C ASP A 68 -3.87 7.07 4.46
N GLU A 69 -4.88 7.82 4.89
CA GLU A 69 -5.29 7.91 6.29
C GLU A 69 -5.78 6.55 6.86
N HIS A 70 -6.41 5.72 6.03
CA HIS A 70 -6.95 4.42 6.42
C HIS A 70 -5.92 3.29 6.30
N THR A 71 -5.79 2.50 7.36
CA THR A 71 -4.85 1.36 7.45
C THR A 71 -5.01 0.34 6.33
N ASP A 72 -6.26 0.03 5.98
CA ASP A 72 -6.56 -1.00 4.99
C ASP A 72 -6.16 -0.54 3.59
N ILE A 73 -6.36 0.75 3.30
CA ILE A 73 -5.93 1.35 2.03
C ILE A 73 -4.41 1.31 1.92
N ARG A 74 -3.68 1.72 2.97
CA ARG A 74 -2.22 1.63 2.99
C ARG A 74 -1.73 0.21 2.73
N TYR A 75 -2.33 -0.79 3.38
CA TYR A 75 -1.97 -2.20 3.22
C TYR A 75 -2.11 -2.65 1.76
N ASN A 76 -3.27 -2.40 1.15
CA ASN A 76 -3.57 -2.81 -0.22
C ASN A 76 -2.77 -2.00 -1.25
N ALA A 77 -2.55 -0.71 -1.01
CA ALA A 77 -1.70 0.13 -1.87
C ALA A 77 -0.24 -0.33 -1.85
N CYS A 78 0.31 -0.69 -0.68
CA CYS A 78 1.66 -1.27 -0.59
C CYS A 78 1.76 -2.60 -1.36
N GLN A 79 0.73 -3.45 -1.26
CA GLN A 79 0.70 -4.71 -2.00
C GLN A 79 0.62 -4.49 -3.52
N LEU A 80 -0.21 -3.55 -3.98
CA LEU A 80 -0.31 -3.19 -5.39
C LEU A 80 1.01 -2.59 -5.89
N ALA A 81 1.63 -1.68 -5.13
CA ALA A 81 2.93 -1.10 -5.46
C ALA A 81 4.03 -2.17 -5.63
N ALA A 82 4.07 -3.18 -4.75
CA ALA A 82 4.97 -4.32 -4.88
C ALA A 82 4.69 -5.18 -6.12
N LYS A 83 3.43 -5.24 -6.58
CA LYS A 83 3.06 -5.96 -7.80
C LYS A 83 3.46 -5.18 -9.05
N ILE A 84 3.22 -3.86 -9.06
CA ILE A 84 3.61 -2.96 -10.15
C ILE A 84 5.14 -2.90 -10.28
N GLY A 85 5.88 -2.84 -9.17
CA GLY A 85 7.34 -2.91 -9.20
C GLY A 85 8.04 -1.60 -9.59
N ASN A 86 7.31 -0.48 -9.73
CA ASN A 86 7.89 0.79 -10.16
C ASN A 86 8.73 1.43 -9.03
N LYS A 87 9.94 1.88 -9.36
CA LYS A 87 10.89 2.53 -8.43
C LYS A 87 10.35 3.82 -7.80
N GLN A 88 9.36 4.48 -8.42
CA GLN A 88 8.76 5.68 -7.84
C GLN A 88 8.09 5.46 -6.47
N PHE A 89 7.72 4.21 -6.15
CA PHE A 89 7.10 3.88 -4.87
C PHE A 89 8.08 3.82 -3.70
N ILE A 90 9.39 3.76 -3.97
CA ILE A 90 10.43 3.60 -2.94
C ILE A 90 10.31 4.69 -1.87
N LYS A 91 10.28 5.96 -2.29
CA LYS A 91 10.20 7.10 -1.36
C LYS A 91 8.91 7.07 -0.50
N PRO A 92 7.69 6.99 -1.07
CA PRO A 92 6.46 6.85 -0.29
C PRO A 92 6.45 5.67 0.70
N LEU A 93 7.01 4.52 0.30
CA LEU A 93 7.10 3.33 1.14
C LEU A 93 7.99 3.59 2.36
N ILE A 94 9.14 4.25 2.17
CA ILE A 94 10.09 4.61 3.22
C ILE A 94 9.52 5.67 4.16
N ASP A 95 8.90 6.72 3.61
CA ASP A 95 8.41 7.88 4.38
C ASP A 95 7.41 7.48 5.47
N GLY A 96 6.51 6.55 5.17
CA GLY A 96 5.51 6.07 6.14
C GLY A 96 5.98 4.91 7.04
N LEU A 97 7.14 4.30 6.76
CA LEU A 97 7.59 3.08 7.44
C LEU A 97 7.82 3.30 8.94
N GLU A 98 8.60 4.34 9.30
CA GLU A 98 8.89 4.65 10.70
C GLU A 98 7.61 5.02 11.48
N LYS A 99 6.72 5.79 10.86
CA LYS A 99 5.43 6.15 11.45
C LYS A 99 4.61 4.90 11.75
N ASP A 100 4.51 3.96 10.82
CA ASP A 100 3.75 2.72 11.03
C ASP A 100 4.40 1.82 12.11
N VAL A 101 5.74 1.80 12.24
CA VAL A 101 6.44 1.10 13.33
C VAL A 101 6.07 1.71 14.69
N ARG A 102 6.13 3.04 14.83
CA ARG A 102 5.80 3.73 16.09
C ARG A 102 4.35 3.53 16.52
N HIS A 103 3.43 3.42 15.56
CA HIS A 103 2.02 3.11 15.82
C HIS A 103 1.73 1.61 15.94
N LYS A 104 2.77 0.75 16.01
CA LYS A 104 2.65 -0.71 16.14
C LYS A 104 1.81 -1.36 15.02
N ARG A 105 1.79 -0.77 13.83
CA ARG A 105 1.06 -1.27 12.65
C ARG A 105 1.88 -2.32 11.90
N ILE A 106 2.27 -3.38 12.63
CA ILE A 106 3.27 -4.37 12.16
C ILE A 106 2.89 -4.99 10.82
N GLY A 107 1.60 -5.26 10.57
CA GLY A 107 1.13 -5.78 9.28
C GLY A 107 1.46 -4.87 8.09
N ILE A 108 1.27 -3.55 8.24
CA ILE A 108 1.61 -2.58 7.19
C ILE A 108 3.12 -2.42 7.06
N VAL A 109 3.85 -2.39 8.19
CA VAL A 109 5.32 -2.37 8.18
C VAL A 109 5.89 -3.55 7.38
N GLY A 110 5.35 -4.75 7.61
CA GLY A 110 5.72 -5.94 6.85
C GLY A 110 5.44 -5.79 5.35
N LYS A 111 4.27 -5.27 4.97
CA LYS A 111 3.95 -5.04 3.54
C LYS A 111 4.83 -3.98 2.89
N ARG A 112 5.11 -2.88 3.57
CA ARG A 112 6.04 -1.85 3.07
C ARG A 112 7.44 -2.41 2.88
N HIS A 113 7.93 -3.14 3.88
CA HIS A 113 9.25 -3.76 3.82
C HIS A 113 9.36 -4.75 2.67
N LEU A 114 8.39 -5.67 2.51
CA LEU A 114 8.36 -6.62 1.40
C LEU A 114 8.27 -5.92 0.03
N ALA A 115 7.50 -4.83 -0.06
CA ALA A 115 7.43 -4.04 -1.28
C ALA A 115 8.79 -3.41 -1.62
N LEU A 116 9.49 -2.87 -0.63
CA LEU A 116 10.83 -2.31 -0.80
C LEU A 116 11.83 -3.37 -1.26
N GLU A 117 11.85 -4.55 -0.64
CA GLU A 117 12.73 -5.64 -1.06
C GLU A 117 12.45 -6.07 -2.50
N LYS A 118 11.18 -6.21 -2.87
CA LYS A 118 10.79 -6.61 -4.23
C LYS A 118 11.10 -5.56 -5.30
N ILE A 119 10.95 -4.28 -4.98
CA ILE A 119 11.18 -3.17 -5.93
C ILE A 119 12.68 -2.88 -6.07
N THR A 120 13.43 -2.93 -4.97
CA THR A 120 14.85 -2.54 -4.95
C THR A 120 15.79 -3.72 -5.20
N GLY A 121 15.35 -4.94 -4.92
CA GLY A 121 16.19 -6.14 -4.89
C GLY A 121 17.08 -6.24 -3.65
N TYR A 122 17.06 -5.26 -2.74
CA TYR A 122 17.82 -5.33 -1.49
C TYR A 122 17.06 -6.11 -0.44
N GLU A 123 17.73 -7.07 0.19
CA GLU A 123 17.19 -7.79 1.35
C GLU A 123 17.73 -7.18 2.65
N ILE A 124 16.83 -6.77 3.56
CA ILE A 124 17.23 -6.29 4.88
C ILE A 124 16.79 -7.30 5.92
N ARG A 125 17.66 -8.27 6.19
CA ARG A 125 17.40 -9.29 7.20
C ARG A 125 17.12 -8.66 8.56
N ARG A 126 15.93 -8.95 9.10
CA ARG A 126 15.61 -8.71 10.50
C ARG A 126 16.42 -9.66 11.38
N LYS A 127 17.49 -9.17 12.00
CA LYS A 127 18.23 -9.93 13.01
C LYS A 127 17.40 -9.96 14.31
N LEU A 128 16.61 -11.01 14.50
CA LEU A 128 16.05 -11.37 15.79
C LEU A 128 16.84 -12.56 16.33
N GLU A 129 17.65 -12.35 17.37
CA GLU A 129 18.03 -13.49 18.20
C GLU A 129 16.79 -13.90 18.99
N TRP A 130 16.44 -15.18 18.88
CA TRP A 130 15.37 -15.77 19.66
C TRP A 130 15.70 -15.61 21.16
N GLN A 131 14.73 -15.17 21.93
CA GLN A 131 14.82 -15.09 23.39
C GLN A 131 13.50 -15.60 23.96
N GLU A 132 13.58 -16.62 24.81
CA GLU A 132 12.43 -17.25 25.43
C GLU A 132 11.56 -16.23 26.18
N GLY A 133 10.24 -16.36 26.05
CA GLY A 133 9.27 -15.54 26.79
C GLY A 133 9.03 -14.11 26.28
N LYS A 134 9.64 -13.67 25.17
CA LYS A 134 9.38 -12.32 24.60
C LYS A 134 8.40 -12.33 23.45
N ASP A 135 7.42 -11.43 23.51
CA ASP A 135 6.40 -11.31 22.49
C ASP A 135 6.88 -10.55 21.23
N PRO A 136 6.31 -10.85 20.04
CA PRO A 136 6.62 -10.16 18.79
C PRO A 136 6.31 -8.65 18.77
N TYR A 137 5.53 -8.13 19.72
CA TYR A 137 5.16 -6.72 19.88
C TYR A 137 5.96 -6.01 21.00
N SER A 138 6.94 -6.70 21.59
CA SER A 138 7.82 -6.14 22.61
C SER A 138 8.57 -4.91 22.10
N ASN A 139 9.00 -4.03 23.02
CA ASN A 139 9.79 -2.85 22.68
C ASN A 139 11.04 -3.21 21.84
N ARG A 140 11.69 -4.35 22.13
CA ARG A 140 12.80 -4.89 21.34
C ARG A 140 12.41 -5.14 19.87
N SER A 141 11.23 -5.71 19.64
CA SER A 141 10.73 -5.97 18.29
C SER A 141 10.47 -4.68 17.53
N ILE A 142 9.95 -3.65 18.21
CA ILE A 142 9.75 -2.31 17.67
C ILE A 142 11.11 -1.66 17.35
N ASP A 143 12.09 -1.74 18.25
CA ASP A 143 13.45 -1.21 18.03
C ASP A 143 14.13 -1.87 16.83
N ALA A 144 13.97 -3.18 16.66
CA ALA A 144 14.50 -3.89 15.48
C ALA A 144 13.85 -3.40 14.17
N LEU A 145 12.53 -3.12 14.19
CA LEU A 145 11.84 -2.55 13.04
C LEU A 145 12.23 -1.09 12.78
N LEU A 146 12.50 -0.30 13.82
CA LEU A 146 13.04 1.06 13.68
C LEU A 146 14.42 1.04 13.04
N LYS A 147 15.30 0.09 13.42
CA LYS A 147 16.60 -0.11 12.76
C LYS A 147 16.47 -0.47 11.27
N ILE A 148 15.47 -1.25 10.91
CA ILE A 148 15.17 -1.53 9.49
C ILE A 148 14.71 -0.25 8.79
N ALA A 149 13.83 0.52 9.40
CA ALA A 149 13.34 1.77 8.84
C ALA A 149 14.46 2.80 8.63
N THR A 150 15.37 2.95 9.59
CA THR A 150 16.53 3.84 9.45
C THR A 150 17.50 3.36 8.38
N LYS A 151 17.72 2.05 8.26
CA LYS A 151 18.56 1.48 7.20
C LYS A 151 17.98 1.73 5.80
N TRP A 152 16.68 1.57 5.62
CA TRP A 152 16.01 1.93 4.37
C TRP A 152 16.19 3.41 4.04
N LYS A 153 16.00 4.32 5.02
CA LYS A 153 16.26 5.75 4.84
C LYS A 153 17.70 6.02 4.40
N SER A 154 18.69 5.35 5.00
CA SER A 154 20.10 5.57 4.62
C SER A 154 20.46 5.14 3.19
N PHE A 155 19.70 4.23 2.57
CA PHE A 155 19.96 3.82 1.18
C PHE A 155 19.47 4.84 0.13
N PHE A 156 18.54 5.72 0.50
CA PHE A 156 17.81 6.57 -0.45
C PHE A 156 17.66 8.04 0.03
N ASN A 157 18.44 8.43 1.05
CA ASN A 157 18.63 9.82 1.50
C ASN A 157 19.81 10.47 0.79
#